data_AF-A0A5N6ITF8-F1
#
_entry.id   AF-A0A5N6ITF8-F1
#
_cell.length_a   1.000
_cell.length_b   1.000
_cell.length_c   1.000
_cell.angle_alpha   90.00
_cell.angle_beta   90.00
_cell.angle_gamma   90.00
#
_symmetry.space_group_name_H-M   'P 1'
#
loop_
_entity.id
_entity.type
_entity.pdbx_description
1 polymer ?
#
loop_
_entity_poly.entity_id
_entity_poly.type
_entity_poly.pdbx_seq_one_letter_code
_entity_poly.pdbx_strand_id
1 'polypeptide(L)'
;MAATAKRPEIIELARGLNGVPMCEEYECMISGMMYNPNIPKLLEARHRCRGLTDDYNNLDTKTVPYDQIADKRMERLRALVGRVGDGTFIEPPFRPDYGSNLIIGSDCFVNWGWVCQFTIHTHKNHSSFV
;
A
#
# COMPACT_ATOMS: atom_id res chain seq x y z
N MET A 1 -23.34 4.59 -6.38
CA MET A 1 -23.30 5.94 -6.97
C MET A 1 -21.98 6.57 -6.58
N ALA A 2 -21.28 7.23 -7.52
CA ALA A 2 -20.05 7.95 -7.17
C ALA A 2 -20.35 9.10 -6.22
N ALA A 3 -19.41 9.42 -5.33
CA ALA A 3 -19.52 10.61 -4.48
C ALA A 3 -19.53 11.88 -5.35
N THR A 4 -20.28 12.89 -4.91
CA THR A 4 -20.41 14.17 -5.62
C THR A 4 -19.47 15.24 -5.11
N ALA A 5 -18.79 15.00 -3.98
CA ALA A 5 -17.90 15.96 -3.33
C ALA A 5 -16.66 15.25 -2.76
N LYS A 6 -15.57 16.02 -2.66
CA LYS A 6 -14.31 15.58 -2.05
C LYS A 6 -14.50 15.37 -0.55
N ARG A 7 -13.69 14.48 0.02
CA ARG A 7 -13.66 14.14 1.45
C ARG A 7 -12.38 14.68 2.09
N PRO A 8 -12.41 15.88 2.70
CA PRO A 8 -11.20 16.54 3.21
C PRO A 8 -10.45 15.68 4.22
N GLU A 9 -11.17 14.94 5.06
CA GLU A 9 -10.57 14.08 6.09
C GLU A 9 -9.70 12.97 5.51
N ILE A 10 -10.11 12.40 4.37
CA ILE A 10 -9.36 11.36 3.66
C ILE A 10 -8.15 11.96 2.92
N ILE A 11 -8.33 13.15 2.35
CA ILE A 11 -7.27 13.86 1.65
C ILE A 11 -6.15 14.22 2.63
N GLU A 12 -6.49 14.75 3.80
CA GLU A 12 -5.52 15.07 4.85
C GLU A 12 -4.82 13.82 5.39
N LEU A 13 -5.53 12.70 5.55
CA LEU A 13 -4.89 11.43 5.88
C LEU A 13 -3.88 11.00 4.80
N ALA A 14 -4.25 11.09 3.52
CA ALA A 14 -3.41 10.68 2.41
C ALA A 14 -2.14 11.55 2.26
N ARG A 15 -2.20 12.84 2.63
CA ARG A 15 -1.01 13.72 2.67
C ARG A 15 0.07 13.21 3.64
N GLY A 16 -0.32 12.45 4.67
CA GLY A 16 0.58 11.86 5.65
C GLY A 16 1.08 10.46 5.30
N LEU A 17 0.87 9.98 4.07
CA LEU A 17 1.27 8.64 3.61
C LEU A 17 2.44 8.71 2.63
N ASN A 18 3.27 7.67 2.63
CA ASN A 18 4.42 7.56 1.75
C ASN A 18 3.99 7.29 0.29
N GLY A 19 4.63 7.98 -0.65
CA GLY A 19 4.51 7.68 -2.09
C GLY A 19 3.17 8.04 -2.72
N VAL A 20 2.39 8.92 -2.10
CA VAL A 20 1.08 9.34 -2.60
C VAL A 20 1.20 10.31 -3.80
N PRO A 21 0.56 10.02 -4.94
CA PRO A 21 0.57 10.89 -6.11
C PRO A 21 -0.46 12.03 -5.99
N MET A 22 -0.26 12.97 -5.06
CA MET A 22 -1.19 14.06 -4.80
C MET A 22 -1.52 14.88 -6.06
N CYS A 23 -2.77 14.78 -6.53
CA CYS A 23 -3.32 15.54 -7.65
C CYS A 23 -4.85 15.52 -7.58
N GLU A 24 -5.51 16.32 -8.43
CA GLU A 24 -6.97 16.43 -8.44
C GLU A 24 -7.66 15.09 -8.67
N GLU A 25 -7.23 14.31 -9.67
CA GLU A 25 -7.79 12.99 -9.95
C GLU A 25 -7.54 11.99 -8.82
N TYR A 26 -6.39 12.10 -8.13
CA TYR A 26 -6.10 11.28 -6.96
C TYR A 26 -7.03 11.64 -5.79
N GLU A 27 -7.26 12.93 -5.53
CA GLU A 27 -8.20 13.39 -4.49
C GLU A 27 -9.63 12.94 -4.79
N CYS A 28 -10.06 13.01 -6.06
CA CYS A 28 -11.34 12.48 -6.52
C CYS A 28 -11.42 10.96 -6.30
N MET A 29 -10.37 10.23 -6.70
CA MET A 29 -10.25 8.79 -6.54
C MET A 29 -10.40 8.35 -5.07
N ILE A 30 -9.65 8.95 -4.15
CA ILE A 30 -9.74 8.58 -2.72
C ILE A 30 -11.04 9.06 -2.07
N SER A 31 -11.65 10.10 -2.60
CA SER A 31 -12.96 10.58 -2.14
C SER A 31 -14.13 9.73 -2.65
N GLY A 32 -13.88 8.76 -3.55
CA GLY A 32 -14.92 7.95 -4.18
C GLY A 32 -15.70 8.69 -5.28
N MET A 33 -15.14 9.80 -5.77
CA MET A 33 -15.67 10.54 -6.92
C MET A 33 -15.23 9.89 -8.23
N MET A 34 -15.94 10.23 -9.31
CA MET A 34 -15.47 9.87 -10.65
C MET A 34 -14.16 10.59 -10.94
N TYR A 35 -13.19 9.86 -11.51
CA TYR A 35 -11.86 10.37 -11.80
C TYR A 35 -11.32 9.74 -13.08
N ASN A 36 -10.29 10.34 -13.67
CA ASN A 36 -9.58 9.79 -14.82
C ASN A 36 -8.37 8.94 -14.36
N PRO A 37 -8.44 7.61 -14.44
CA PRO A 37 -7.36 6.73 -14.01
C PRO A 37 -6.13 6.73 -14.93
N ASN A 38 -6.20 7.38 -16.09
CA ASN A 38 -5.17 7.34 -17.13
C ASN A 38 -4.31 8.61 -17.19
N ILE A 39 -4.38 9.47 -16.18
CA ILE A 39 -3.47 10.62 -16.11
C ILE A 39 -2.02 10.15 -15.83
N PRO A 40 -1.00 10.81 -16.40
CA PRO A 40 0.40 10.40 -16.27
C PRO A 40 0.82 10.16 -14.81
N LYS A 41 0.42 11.04 -13.89
CA LYS A 41 0.80 10.96 -12.48
C LYS A 41 0.26 9.71 -11.76
N LEU A 42 -0.95 9.26 -12.10
CA LEU A 42 -1.51 8.02 -11.57
C LEU A 42 -0.86 6.78 -12.22
N LEU A 43 -0.50 6.86 -13.50
CA LEU A 43 0.20 5.79 -14.20
C LEU A 43 1.62 5.59 -13.66
N GLU A 44 2.36 6.68 -13.43
CA GLU A 44 3.68 6.68 -12.80
C GLU A 44 3.63 6.05 -11.41
N ALA A 45 2.61 6.37 -10.61
CA ALA A 45 2.42 5.79 -9.29
C ALA A 45 2.18 4.28 -9.35
N ARG A 46 1.34 3.80 -10.29
CA ARG A 46 1.15 2.35 -10.51
C ARG A 46 2.44 1.67 -10.97
N HIS A 47 3.19 2.31 -11.86
CA HIS A 47 4.47 1.79 -12.32
C HIS A 47 5.47 1.66 -11.16
N ARG A 48 5.62 2.70 -10.33
CA ARG A 48 6.44 2.66 -9.12
C ARG A 48 6.00 1.55 -8.17
N CYS A 49 4.68 1.42 -7.94
CA CYS A 49 4.13 0.39 -7.08
C CYS A 49 4.49 -1.02 -7.57
N ARG A 50 4.39 -1.28 -8.87
CA ARG A 50 4.77 -2.57 -9.47
C ARG A 50 6.25 -2.89 -9.27
N GLY A 51 7.14 -1.93 -9.50
CA GLY A 51 8.58 -2.14 -9.25
C GLY A 51 8.88 -2.51 -7.80
N LEU A 52 8.32 -1.75 -6.84
CA LEU A 52 8.49 -2.04 -5.41
C LEU A 52 7.84 -3.37 -4.99
N THR A 53 6.73 -3.73 -5.64
CA THR A 53 6.05 -5.00 -5.43
C THR A 53 6.89 -6.17 -5.91
N ASP A 54 7.54 -6.04 -7.06
CA ASP A 54 8.45 -7.05 -7.59
C ASP A 54 9.67 -7.19 -6.69
N ASP A 55 10.23 -6.09 -6.20
CA ASP A 55 11.31 -6.12 -5.21
C ASP A 55 10.86 -6.84 -3.94
N TYR A 56 9.66 -6.54 -3.43
CA TYR A 56 9.12 -7.19 -2.23
C TYR A 56 8.92 -8.71 -2.43
N ASN A 57 8.30 -9.10 -3.54
CA ASN A 57 7.94 -10.48 -3.82
C ASN A 57 9.15 -11.36 -4.13
N ASN A 58 10.19 -10.80 -4.76
CA ASN A 58 11.39 -11.52 -5.19
C ASN A 58 12.57 -11.36 -4.23
N LEU A 59 12.31 -11.17 -2.93
CA LEU A 59 13.37 -11.19 -1.91
C LEU A 59 14.04 -12.58 -1.89
N ASP A 60 15.32 -12.61 -2.28
CA ASP A 60 16.08 -13.85 -2.37
C ASP A 60 16.48 -14.37 -0.98
N THR A 61 15.84 -15.46 -0.58
CA THR A 61 16.08 -16.15 0.69
C THR A 61 17.36 -16.97 0.71
N LYS A 62 18.03 -17.15 -0.45
CA LYS A 62 19.30 -17.88 -0.53
C LYS A 62 20.51 -17.01 -0.24
N THR A 63 20.41 -15.70 -0.51
CA THR A 63 21.50 -14.73 -0.30
C THR A 63 21.35 -13.95 0.99
N VAL A 64 20.14 -13.77 1.51
CA VAL A 64 19.88 -13.08 2.77
C VAL A 64 19.90 -14.08 3.93
N PRO A 65 20.70 -13.83 5.00
CA PRO A 65 20.69 -14.65 6.21
C PRO A 65 19.29 -14.77 6.83
N TYR A 66 18.99 -15.93 7.42
CA TYR A 66 17.67 -16.22 8.00
C TYR A 66 17.26 -15.22 9.10
N ASP A 67 18.21 -14.77 9.92
CA ASP A 67 18.00 -13.79 10.98
C ASP A 67 17.72 -12.37 10.47
N GLN A 68 18.06 -12.06 9.21
CA GLN A 68 17.91 -10.72 8.62
C GLN A 68 16.75 -10.63 7.61
N ILE A 69 16.16 -11.77 7.23
CA ILE A 69 15.12 -11.83 6.20
C ILE A 69 13.89 -11.02 6.57
N ALA A 70 13.51 -11.03 7.87
CA ALA A 70 12.34 -10.33 8.37
C ALA A 70 12.53 -8.82 8.27
N ASP A 71 13.69 -8.31 8.69
CA ASP A 71 14.02 -6.89 8.65
C ASP A 71 14.10 -6.38 7.21
N LYS A 72 14.75 -7.14 6.31
CA LYS A 72 14.83 -6.80 4.89
C LYS A 72 13.45 -6.77 4.22
N ARG A 73 12.57 -7.69 4.60
CA ARG A 73 11.19 -7.71 4.10
C ARG A 73 10.40 -6.52 4.63
N MET A 74 10.54 -6.17 5.91
CA MET A 74 9.90 -5.00 6.51
C MET A 74 10.38 -3.70 5.87
N GLU A 75 11.68 -3.58 5.57
CA GLU A 75 12.26 -2.44 4.84
C GLU A 75 11.59 -2.25 3.47
N ARG A 76 11.48 -3.33 2.68
CA ARG A 76 10.79 -3.30 1.38
C ARG A 76 9.31 -3.01 1.51
N LEU A 77 8.65 -3.54 2.56
CA LEU A 77 7.23 -3.28 2.81
C LEU A 77 6.98 -1.81 3.12
N ARG A 78 7.79 -1.18 3.97
CA ARG A 78 7.71 0.26 4.31
C ARG A 78 7.91 1.16 3.09
N ALA A 79 8.74 0.73 2.13
CA ALA A 79 8.90 1.45 0.87
C ALA A 79 7.68 1.31 -0.05
N LEU A 80 7.02 0.15 -0.02
CA LEU A 80 5.88 -0.20 -0.87
C LEU A 80 4.56 0.41 -0.39
N VAL A 81 4.27 0.40 0.92
CA VAL A 81 2.98 0.86 1.45
C VAL A 81 3.00 2.28 2.00
N GLY A 82 1.83 2.90 2.08
CA GLY A 82 1.69 4.26 2.61
C GLY A 82 2.10 4.38 4.08
N ARG A 83 1.72 3.39 4.89
CA ARG A 83 2.11 3.25 6.30
C ARG A 83 2.01 1.79 6.73
N VAL A 84 2.97 1.32 7.53
CA VAL A 84 2.94 0.00 8.16
C VAL A 84 3.51 0.08 9.57
N GLY A 85 2.85 -0.57 10.52
CA GLY A 85 3.35 -0.74 11.88
C GLY A 85 4.33 -1.90 12.02
N ASP A 86 5.09 -1.88 13.11
CA ASP A 86 6.09 -2.91 13.41
C ASP A 86 5.44 -4.28 13.68
N GLY A 87 6.22 -5.36 13.56
CA GLY A 87 5.69 -6.72 13.75
C GLY A 87 4.75 -7.21 12.65
N THR A 88 4.55 -6.43 11.59
CA THR A 88 3.70 -6.81 10.45
C THR A 88 4.43 -7.65 9.42
N PHE A 89 3.76 -8.68 8.93
CA PHE A 89 4.27 -9.58 7.90
C PHE A 89 3.19 -9.91 6.87
N ILE A 90 3.55 -9.85 5.59
CA ILE A 90 2.68 -10.22 4.47
C ILE A 90 3.41 -11.31 3.68
N GLU A 91 2.76 -12.46 3.50
CA GLU A 91 3.31 -13.48 2.61
C GLU A 91 3.23 -13.01 1.14
N PRO A 92 4.34 -13.03 0.38
CA PRO A 92 4.28 -12.93 -1.07
C PRO A 92 3.40 -14.04 -1.66
N PRO A 93 2.86 -13.92 -2.88
CA PRO A 93 2.87 -12.73 -3.71
C PRO A 93 1.85 -11.73 -3.18
N PHE A 94 2.33 -10.51 -2.94
CA PHE A 94 1.50 -9.35 -2.62
C PHE A 94 1.32 -8.51 -3.89
N ARG A 95 0.10 -8.03 -4.17
CA ARG A 95 -0.20 -7.27 -5.41
C ARG A 95 -1.10 -6.05 -5.15
N PRO A 96 -0.54 -4.93 -4.68
CA PRO A 96 -1.26 -3.68 -4.56
C PRO A 96 -1.25 -2.85 -5.86
N ASP A 97 -2.33 -2.10 -6.12
CA ASP A 97 -2.42 -1.22 -7.29
C ASP A 97 -1.57 0.05 -7.17
N TYR A 98 -1.60 0.68 -5.99
CA TYR A 98 -0.84 1.91 -5.70
C TYR A 98 0.16 1.76 -4.54
N GLY A 99 -0.09 0.84 -3.61
CA GLY A 99 0.73 0.64 -2.40
C GLY A 99 0.59 1.78 -1.38
N SER A 100 0.78 3.02 -1.82
CA SER A 100 0.72 4.26 -1.03
C SER A 100 -0.61 4.54 -0.35
N ASN A 101 -1.71 3.95 -0.81
CA ASN A 101 -3.01 4.08 -0.14
C ASN A 101 -3.11 3.19 1.10
N LEU A 102 -2.27 2.15 1.22
CA LEU A 102 -2.38 1.16 2.28
C LEU A 102 -1.82 1.66 3.60
N ILE A 103 -2.64 1.51 4.64
CA ILE A 103 -2.30 1.77 6.03
C ILE A 103 -2.50 0.47 6.80
N ILE A 104 -1.39 -0.14 7.20
CA ILE A 104 -1.38 -1.40 7.95
C ILE A 104 -0.94 -1.10 9.39
N GLY A 105 -1.64 -1.70 10.36
CA GLY A 105 -1.30 -1.59 11.78
C GLY A 105 0.02 -2.28 12.15
N SER A 106 0.28 -2.38 13.44
CA SER A 106 1.33 -3.26 13.98
C SER A 106 0.80 -4.68 14.16
N ASP A 107 1.71 -5.65 14.25
CA ASP A 107 1.41 -7.05 14.60
C ASP A 107 0.35 -7.70 13.70
N CYS A 108 0.36 -7.35 12.41
CA CYS A 108 -0.55 -7.88 11.42
C CYS A 108 0.11 -9.03 10.63
N PHE A 109 -0.62 -10.13 10.45
CA PHE A 109 -0.20 -11.21 9.57
C PHE A 109 -1.21 -11.35 8.42
N VAL A 110 -0.71 -11.30 7.19
CA VAL A 110 -1.50 -11.50 5.98
C VAL A 110 -0.99 -12.72 5.23
N ASN A 111 -1.88 -13.68 5.00
CA ASN A 111 -1.57 -14.94 4.33
C ASN A 111 -1.46 -14.79 2.80
N TRP A 112 -1.06 -15.88 2.12
CA TRP A 112 -0.82 -15.94 0.67
C TRP A 112 -1.97 -15.42 -0.19
N GLY A 113 -1.64 -14.77 -1.30
CA GLY A 113 -2.60 -14.47 -2.37
C GLY A 113 -3.44 -13.22 -2.13
N TRP A 114 -3.01 -12.32 -1.24
CA TRP A 114 -3.75 -11.10 -0.98
C TRP A 114 -3.64 -10.12 -2.16
N VAL A 115 -4.79 -9.81 -2.74
CA VAL A 115 -4.96 -8.78 -3.78
C VAL A 115 -5.69 -7.61 -3.15
N CYS A 116 -5.07 -6.43 -3.17
CA CYS A 116 -5.68 -5.21 -2.64
C CYS A 116 -5.76 -4.15 -3.72
N GLN A 117 -6.97 -3.99 -4.27
CA GLN A 117 -7.23 -3.06 -5.36
C GLN A 117 -7.41 -1.62 -4.85
N PHE A 118 -7.98 -1.42 -3.66
CA PHE A 118 -8.10 -0.10 -3.01
C PHE A 118 -8.32 -0.21 -1.50
N THR A 119 -7.58 0.54 -0.68
CA THR A 119 -8.10 0.99 0.64
C THR A 119 -7.34 2.21 1.15
N ILE A 120 -8.04 3.13 1.81
CA ILE A 120 -7.51 4.32 2.51
C ILE A 120 -7.36 4.08 4.02
N HIS A 121 -7.94 3.01 4.56
CA HIS A 121 -7.76 2.58 5.95
C HIS A 121 -8.13 1.11 6.11
N THR A 122 -7.21 0.25 6.56
CA THR A 122 -7.56 -1.06 7.14
C THR A 122 -7.34 -1.00 8.64
N HIS A 123 -8.41 -0.76 9.41
CA HIS A 123 -8.37 -0.94 10.87
C HIS A 123 -8.31 -2.44 11.17
N LYS A 124 -7.10 -2.96 11.37
CA LYS A 124 -6.89 -4.23 12.05
C LYS A 124 -6.12 -3.92 13.33
N ASN A 125 -6.85 -3.78 14.44
CA ASN A 125 -6.26 -3.70 15.77
C ASN A 125 -6.00 -5.13 16.26
N HIS A 126 -4.78 -5.37 16.73
CA HIS A 126 -4.28 -6.55 17.44
C HIS A 126 -4.62 -7.92 16.83
N SER A 127 -3.58 -8.59 16.33
CA SER A 127 -3.59 -10.04 16.01
C SER A 127 -4.66 -10.45 15.01
N SER A 128 -4.83 -9.66 13.95
CA SER A 128 -5.81 -9.96 12.90
C SER A 128 -5.14 -10.72 11.76
N PHE A 129 -5.28 -12.04 11.76
CA PHE A 129 -4.96 -12.90 10.61
C PHE A 129 -5.92 -12.57 9.46
N VAL A 130 -5.41 -12.21 8.27
CA VAL A 130 -6.15 -12.29 7.00
C VAL A 130 -5.72 -13.56 6.29
#